data_AF-A0A1M5XWB1-F1
#
_entry.id   AF-A0A1M5XWB1-F1
#
_cell.length_a   1.000
_cell.length_b   1.000
_cell.length_c   1.000
_cell.angle_alpha   90.00
_cell.angle_beta   90.00
_cell.angle_gamma   90.00
#
_symmetry.space_group_name_H-M   'P 1'
#
loop_
_entity.id
_entity.type
_entity.pdbx_description
1 polymer ?
#
loop_
_entity_poly.entity_id
_entity_poly.type
_entity_poly.pdbx_seq_one_letter_code
_entity_poly.pdbx_strand_id
1 'polypeptide(L)'
;MNKYFDFKGEIKTEIIILAVIILKSLFLKFFGLLMIIFSLWILGSNTIDYLKKKPLMVINDSGIKININAVYAKIDMLMWSEVEEVFTYNDNGYKSIGIYSSNMKEILSKISLFRRFMLGSTKIITIPKNAISMDIDDLYIEIKSRMTN
;
A
#
# COMPACT_ATOMS: atom_id res chain seq x y z
N MET A 1 28.38 -21.61 -66.12
CA MET A 1 28.16 -22.34 -64.84
C MET A 1 28.05 -21.31 -63.73
N ASN A 2 26.85 -21.13 -63.13
CA ASN A 2 26.61 -20.62 -61.75
C ASN A 2 25.16 -20.18 -61.45
N LYS A 3 24.19 -20.25 -62.37
CA LYS A 3 22.80 -19.88 -62.07
C LYS A 3 22.08 -20.79 -61.04
N TYR A 4 22.54 -22.03 -60.87
CA TYR A 4 21.92 -22.98 -59.92
C TYR A 4 22.40 -22.83 -58.47
N PHE A 5 23.53 -22.16 -58.23
CA PHE A 5 24.06 -21.95 -56.88
C PHE A 5 23.43 -20.71 -56.21
N ASP A 6 23.16 -19.65 -56.96
CA ASP A 6 22.45 -18.45 -56.46
C ASP A 6 21.03 -18.78 -56.00
N PHE A 7 20.28 -19.53 -56.81
CA PHE A 7 18.88 -19.87 -56.53
C PHE A 7 18.71 -20.65 -55.20
N LYS A 8 19.70 -21.49 -54.86
CA LYS A 8 19.67 -22.29 -53.62
C LYS A 8 20.05 -21.47 -52.38
N GLY A 9 20.81 -20.38 -52.55
CA GLY A 9 21.12 -19.40 -51.52
C GLY A 9 19.95 -18.44 -51.25
N GLU A 10 19.26 -17.99 -52.30
CA GLU A 10 18.07 -17.14 -52.20
C GLU A 10 16.93 -17.85 -51.46
N ILE A 11 16.61 -19.10 -51.82
CA ILE A 11 15.57 -19.89 -51.14
C ILE A 11 15.88 -20.09 -49.64
N LYS A 12 17.15 -20.33 -49.28
CA LYS A 12 17.55 -20.44 -47.86
C LYS A 12 17.37 -19.12 -47.10
N THR A 13 17.64 -18.00 -47.76
CA THR A 13 17.55 -16.67 -47.16
C THR A 13 16.09 -16.28 -46.92
N GLU A 14 15.20 -16.56 -47.87
CA GLU A 14 13.76 -16.33 -47.73
C GLU A 14 13.14 -17.15 -46.59
N ILE A 15 13.53 -18.43 -46.45
CA ILE A 15 13.07 -19.30 -45.35
C ILE A 15 13.51 -18.75 -43.99
N ILE A 16 14.74 -18.26 -43.87
CA ILE A 16 15.26 -17.66 -42.63
C ILE A 16 14.47 -16.39 -42.28
N ILE A 17 14.20 -15.52 -43.26
CA ILE A 17 13.42 -14.30 -43.06
C ILE A 17 12.00 -14.62 -42.57
N LEU A 18 11.32 -15.59 -43.22
CA LEU A 18 10.01 -16.08 -42.81
C LEU A 18 10.01 -16.65 -41.38
N ALA A 19 11.02 -17.46 -41.03
CA ALA A 19 11.16 -18.01 -39.68
C ALA A 19 11.33 -16.92 -38.61
N VAL A 20 12.14 -15.88 -38.89
CA VAL A 20 12.33 -14.74 -37.97
C VAL A 20 11.04 -13.94 -37.80
N ILE A 21 10.27 -13.73 -38.86
CA ILE A 21 8.98 -13.02 -38.79
C ILE A 21 7.97 -13.81 -37.94
N ILE A 22 7.87 -15.12 -38.16
CA ILE A 22 6.98 -16.00 -37.39
C ILE A 22 7.39 -16.01 -35.92
N LEU A 23 8.68 -16.14 -35.61
CA LEU A 23 9.19 -16.15 -34.24
C LEU A 23 8.90 -14.83 -33.51
N LYS A 24 9.10 -13.69 -34.18
CA LYS A 24 8.74 -12.37 -33.64
C LYS A 24 7.24 -12.25 -33.35
N SER A 25 6.40 -12.73 -34.26
CA SER A 25 4.94 -12.73 -34.08
C SER A 25 4.52 -13.59 -32.89
N LEU A 26 5.12 -14.78 -32.74
CA LEU A 26 4.85 -15.68 -31.61
C LEU A 26 5.28 -15.06 -30.27
N PHE A 27 6.47 -14.47 -30.23
CA PHE A 27 6.98 -13.82 -29.02
C PHE A 27 6.08 -12.67 -28.59
N LEU A 28 5.64 -11.82 -29.53
CA LEU A 28 4.78 -10.68 -29.23
C LEU A 28 3.42 -11.13 -28.65
N LYS A 29 2.84 -12.20 -29.20
CA LYS A 29 1.58 -12.78 -28.70
C LYS A 29 1.74 -13.37 -27.31
N PHE A 30 2.83 -14.11 -27.07
CA PHE A 30 3.13 -14.69 -25.77
C PHE A 30 3.33 -13.60 -24.71
N PHE A 31 4.12 -12.57 -25.03
CA PHE A 31 4.37 -11.46 -24.12
C PHE A 31 3.08 -10.68 -23.82
N GLY A 32 2.25 -10.43 -24.84
CA GLY A 32 0.94 -9.80 -24.66
C GLY A 32 0.02 -10.57 -23.71
N LEU A 33 -0.05 -11.91 -23.86
CA LEU A 33 -0.83 -12.76 -22.96
C LEU A 33 -0.31 -12.70 -21.52
N LEU A 34 1.02 -12.73 -21.34
CA LEU A 34 1.66 -12.66 -20.04
C LEU A 34 1.36 -11.34 -19.32
N MET A 35 1.37 -10.22 -20.06
CA MET A 35 0.99 -8.91 -19.53
C MET A 35 -0.49 -8.86 -19.11
N ILE A 36 -1.40 -9.46 -19.88
CA ILE A 36 -2.82 -9.53 -19.51
C ILE A 36 -3.02 -10.32 -18.21
N ILE A 37 -2.38 -11.48 -18.09
CA ILE A 37 -2.46 -12.32 -16.87
C ILE A 37 -1.89 -11.54 -15.67
N PHE A 38 -0.75 -10.85 -15.85
CA PHE A 38 -0.15 -10.03 -14.81
C PHE A 38 -1.06 -8.89 -14.36
N SER A 39 -1.69 -8.17 -15.31
CA SER A 39 -2.65 -7.11 -14.99
C SER A 39 -3.87 -7.64 -14.25
N LEU A 40 -4.44 -8.77 -14.67
CA LEU A 40 -5.55 -9.41 -13.97
C LEU A 40 -5.17 -9.87 -12.56
N TRP A 41 -3.95 -10.37 -12.38
CA TRP A 41 -3.44 -10.77 -11.07
C TRP A 41 -3.30 -9.58 -10.12
N ILE A 42 -2.74 -8.46 -10.58
CA ILE A 42 -2.66 -7.21 -9.79
C ILE A 42 -4.06 -6.70 -9.42
N LEU A 43 -4.99 -6.70 -10.38
CA LEU A 43 -6.37 -6.26 -10.14
C LEU A 43 -7.07 -7.18 -9.13
N GLY A 44 -6.88 -8.49 -9.27
CA GLY A 44 -7.40 -9.52 -8.36
C GLY A 44 -6.84 -9.40 -6.94
N SER A 45 -5.52 -9.25 -6.79
CA SER A 45 -4.88 -9.13 -5.47
C SER A 45 -5.34 -7.87 -4.74
N ASN A 46 -5.43 -6.74 -5.46
CA ASN A 46 -5.88 -5.49 -4.87
C ASN A 46 -7.37 -5.56 -4.48
N THR A 47 -8.23 -6.14 -5.32
CA THR A 47 -9.66 -6.30 -5.00
C THR A 47 -9.89 -7.25 -3.82
N ILE A 48 -9.10 -8.31 -3.67
CA ILE A 48 -9.16 -9.19 -2.49
C ILE A 48 -8.88 -8.41 -1.19
N ASP A 49 -7.93 -7.48 -1.21
CA ASP A 49 -7.63 -6.64 -0.05
C ASP A 49 -8.72 -5.59 0.23
N TYR A 50 -9.41 -5.09 -0.80
CA TYR A 50 -10.60 -4.24 -0.62
C TYR A 50 -11.82 -5.02 -0.09
N LEU A 51 -11.98 -6.30 -0.46
CA LEU A 51 -13.07 -7.15 0.00
C LEU A 51 -12.87 -7.62 1.44
N LYS A 52 -11.63 -7.78 1.89
CA LYS A 52 -11.31 -7.98 3.31
C LYS A 52 -11.51 -6.64 4.02
N LYS A 53 -12.74 -6.36 4.45
CA LYS A 53 -13.08 -5.24 5.35
C LYS A 53 -12.29 -5.36 6.66
N LYS A 54 -11.04 -4.92 6.66
CA LYS A 54 -10.24 -4.82 7.87
C LYS A 54 -10.66 -3.54 8.59
N PRO A 55 -10.89 -3.58 9.91
CA PRO A 55 -11.14 -2.37 10.66
C PRO A 55 -9.94 -1.42 10.49
N LEU A 56 -10.24 -0.16 10.16
CA LEU A 56 -9.26 0.90 9.97
C LEU A 56 -8.52 1.21 11.28
N MET A 57 -9.22 1.06 12.41
CA MET A 57 -8.69 1.24 13.74
C MET A 57 -9.27 0.15 14.65
N VAL A 58 -8.44 -0.41 15.52
CA VAL A 58 -8.85 -1.37 16.55
C VAL A 58 -8.30 -0.90 17.88
N ILE A 59 -9.15 -0.86 18.90
CA ILE A 59 -8.80 -0.50 20.27
C ILE A 59 -9.05 -1.73 21.11
N ASN A 60 -8.04 -2.16 21.87
CA ASN A 60 -8.16 -3.29 22.77
C ASN A 60 -7.37 -3.04 24.06
N ASP A 61 -7.28 -4.04 24.93
CA ASP A 61 -6.66 -3.90 26.25
C ASP A 61 -5.14 -3.73 26.18
N SER A 62 -4.53 -4.09 25.04
CA SER A 62 -3.10 -3.94 24.82
C SER A 62 -2.74 -2.60 24.17
N GLY A 63 -3.68 -1.94 23.46
CA GLY A 63 -3.42 -0.66 22.83
C GLY A 63 -4.32 -0.31 21.65
N ILE A 64 -3.79 0.54 20.77
CA ILE A 64 -4.44 1.03 19.56
C ILE A 64 -3.69 0.50 18.34
N LYS A 65 -4.40 -0.21 17.46
CA LYS A 65 -3.90 -0.63 16.16
C LYS A 65 -4.53 0.22 15.07
N ILE A 66 -3.69 0.81 14.22
CA ILE A 66 -4.13 1.70 13.13
C ILE A 66 -3.73 1.05 11.81
N ASN A 67 -4.73 0.51 11.11
CA ASN A 67 -4.58 -0.21 9.85
C ASN A 67 -5.15 0.61 8.69
N ILE A 68 -4.80 1.88 8.63
CA ILE A 68 -5.25 2.78 7.59
C ILE A 68 -4.18 2.84 6.50
N ASN A 69 -4.51 2.39 5.29
CA ASN A 69 -3.63 2.61 4.13
C ASN A 69 -3.64 4.07 3.66
N ALA A 70 -4.71 4.81 3.95
CA ALA A 70 -4.96 6.21 3.56
C ALA A 70 -4.48 7.26 4.57
N VAL A 71 -4.06 6.88 5.79
CA VAL A 71 -3.50 7.79 6.80
C VAL A 71 -2.09 7.32 7.09
N TYR A 72 -1.17 8.27 7.15
CA TYR A 72 0.27 8.04 7.08
C TYR A 72 0.88 7.17 8.21
N ALA A 73 0.07 6.69 9.13
CA ALA A 73 0.45 5.89 10.29
C ALA A 73 -0.15 4.48 10.20
N LYS A 74 0.37 3.62 9.30
CA LYS A 74 0.19 2.17 9.50
C LYS A 74 1.10 1.79 10.65
N ILE A 75 0.51 1.72 11.84
CA ILE A 75 1.18 1.34 13.07
C ILE A 75 0.60 -0.02 13.44
N ASP A 76 1.45 -1.06 13.43
CA ASP A 76 1.01 -2.42 13.70
C ASP A 76 0.33 -2.53 15.07
N MET A 77 0.85 -1.81 16.07
CA MET A 77 0.23 -1.59 17.37
C MET A 77 0.95 -0.47 18.13
N LEU A 78 0.20 0.44 18.75
CA LEU A 78 0.65 1.43 19.73
C LEU A 78 0.15 0.98 21.11
N MET A 79 1.05 0.57 21.99
CA MET A 79 0.68 0.07 23.32
C MET A 79 0.22 1.23 24.22
N TRP A 80 -0.68 0.98 25.17
CA TRP A 80 -1.12 2.01 26.12
C TRP A 80 0.04 2.62 26.92
N SER A 81 1.06 1.82 27.25
CA SER A 81 2.29 2.27 27.91
C SER A 81 3.11 3.24 27.06
N GLU A 82 2.91 3.27 25.75
CA GLU A 82 3.56 4.21 24.83
C GLU A 82 2.73 5.50 24.65
N VAL A 83 1.49 5.55 25.14
CA VAL A 83 0.59 6.70 25.00
C VAL A 83 0.69 7.59 26.23
N GLU A 84 1.20 8.82 26.06
CA GLU A 84 1.29 9.78 27.17
C GLU A 84 0.06 10.68 27.25
N GLU A 85 -0.36 11.21 26.11
CA GLU A 85 -1.45 12.16 26.05
C GLU A 85 -2.30 11.93 24.80
N VAL A 86 -3.61 12.12 24.97
CA VAL A 86 -4.58 12.09 23.89
C VAL A 86 -5.42 13.36 23.97
N PHE A 87 -5.56 14.04 22.84
CA PHE A 87 -6.30 15.29 22.72
C PHE A 87 -7.04 15.36 21.39
N THR A 88 -8.13 16.12 21.37
CA THR A 88 -8.86 16.42 20.13
C THR A 88 -8.45 17.79 19.61
N TYR A 89 -8.26 17.93 18.31
CA TYR A 89 -7.96 19.23 17.69
C TYR A 89 -8.57 19.32 16.29
N ASN A 90 -8.64 20.52 15.73
CA ASN A 90 -9.08 20.71 14.35
C ASN A 90 -7.85 20.74 13.43
N ASP A 91 -7.79 19.80 12.50
CA ASP A 91 -6.79 19.72 11.44
C ASP A 91 -7.48 20.01 10.10
N ASN A 92 -7.07 21.07 9.41
CA ASN A 92 -7.63 21.45 8.10
C ASN A 92 -9.17 21.53 8.06
N GLY A 93 -9.79 22.01 9.14
CA GLY A 93 -11.25 22.12 9.27
C GLY A 93 -11.97 20.84 9.70
N TYR A 94 -11.23 19.74 9.91
CA TYR A 94 -11.78 18.48 10.40
C TYR A 94 -11.31 18.22 11.83
N LYS A 95 -12.26 17.90 12.72
CA LYS A 95 -11.94 17.41 14.05
C LYS A 95 -11.15 16.10 13.91
N SER A 96 -10.08 15.97 14.67
CA SER A 96 -9.13 14.85 14.66
C SER A 96 -8.66 14.54 16.07
N ILE A 97 -8.18 13.31 16.28
CA ILE A 97 -7.53 12.91 17.53
C ILE A 97 -6.01 12.93 17.34
N GLY A 98 -5.32 13.64 18.23
CA GLY A 98 -3.87 13.62 18.36
C GLY A 98 -3.47 12.69 19.49
N ILE A 99 -2.50 11.82 19.22
CA ILE A 99 -1.87 10.97 20.23
C ILE A 99 -0.40 11.36 20.33
N TYR A 100 0.04 11.70 21.55
CA TYR A 100 1.43 12.00 21.88
C TYR A 100 2.07 10.81 22.61
N SER A 101 3.34 10.58 22.31
CA SER A 101 4.15 9.52 22.93
C SER A 101 5.53 10.06 23.30
N SER A 102 6.06 9.63 24.44
CA SER A 102 7.47 9.89 24.80
C SER A 102 8.44 9.25 23.82
N ASN A 103 8.07 8.11 23.24
CA ASN A 103 8.94 7.31 22.41
C ASN A 103 8.60 7.40 20.91
N MET A 104 8.30 8.62 20.46
CA MET A 104 8.00 8.87 19.04
C MET A 104 9.14 8.44 18.11
N LYS A 105 10.41 8.44 18.56
CA LYS A 105 11.51 7.94 17.72
C LYS A 105 11.36 6.46 17.41
N GLU A 106 11.02 5.63 18.39
CA GLU A 106 10.81 4.20 18.20
C GLU A 106 9.52 3.91 17.44
N ILE A 107 8.44 4.66 17.71
CA ILE A 107 7.18 4.49 16.96
C ILE A 107 7.37 4.88 15.49
N LEU A 108 8.03 6.00 15.21
CA LEU A 108 8.39 6.36 13.85
C LEU A 108 9.27 5.28 13.24
N SER A 109 10.18 4.65 14.00
CA SER A 109 11.02 3.54 13.51
C SER A 109 10.22 2.39 12.89
N LYS A 110 9.00 2.14 13.39
CA LYS A 110 8.05 1.12 12.92
C LYS A 110 7.31 1.55 11.63
N ILE A 111 7.38 2.82 11.25
CA ILE A 111 6.73 3.40 10.05
C ILE A 111 7.75 3.50 8.91
N SER A 112 7.33 3.29 7.65
CA SER A 112 8.24 3.38 6.49
C SER A 112 8.76 4.80 6.25
N LEU A 113 9.97 4.93 5.71
CA LEU A 113 10.63 6.22 5.41
C LEU A 113 9.76 7.18 4.58
N PHE A 114 9.11 6.67 3.53
CA PHE A 114 8.19 7.45 2.69
C PHE A 114 7.01 8.01 3.50
N ARG A 115 6.44 7.21 4.42
CA ARG A 115 5.31 7.62 5.25
C ARG A 115 5.73 8.63 6.33
N ARG A 116 6.93 8.47 6.91
CA ARG A 116 7.51 9.47 7.83
C ARG A 116 7.72 10.81 7.15
N PHE A 117 8.19 10.81 5.90
CA PHE A 117 8.37 12.04 5.12
C PHE A 117 7.03 12.77 4.94
N MET A 118 5.96 12.03 4.63
CA MET A 118 4.63 12.62 4.48
C MET A 118 3.98 13.07 5.80
N LEU A 119 4.31 12.44 6.93
CA LEU A 119 3.86 12.89 8.26
C LEU A 119 4.52 14.20 8.71
N GLY A 120 5.66 14.58 8.13
CA GLY A 120 6.50 15.63 8.68
C GLY A 120 7.12 15.22 10.03
N SER A 121 7.88 16.11 10.67
CA SER A 121 8.54 15.84 11.96
C SER A 121 7.58 15.90 13.17
N THR A 122 6.28 15.71 12.94
CA THR A 122 5.28 15.86 14.00
C THR A 122 5.40 14.71 14.98
N LYS A 123 5.62 15.03 16.26
CA LYS A 123 5.60 14.08 17.38
C LYS A 123 4.18 13.62 17.74
N ILE A 124 3.22 13.80 16.84
CA ILE A 124 1.80 13.55 17.08
C ILE A 124 1.32 12.58 16.01
N ILE A 125 0.66 11.51 16.45
CA ILE A 125 -0.07 10.61 15.56
C ILE A 125 -1.47 11.17 15.40
N THR A 126 -1.80 11.60 14.18
CA THR A 126 -3.10 12.17 13.85
C THR A 126 -4.05 11.10 13.31
N ILE A 127 -5.21 10.98 13.93
CA ILE A 127 -6.29 10.12 13.47
C ILE A 127 -7.46 11.02 12.99
N PRO A 128 -7.71 11.08 11.67
CA PRO A 128 -8.79 11.88 11.12
C PRO A 128 -10.15 11.20 11.32
N LYS A 129 -11.23 12.00 11.43
CA LYS A 129 -12.62 11.50 11.55
C LYS A 129 -12.97 10.40 10.55
N ASN A 130 -12.55 10.59 9.30
CA ASN A 130 -12.90 9.69 8.19
C ASN A 130 -12.30 8.28 8.33
N ALA A 131 -11.34 8.09 9.24
CA ALA A 131 -10.73 6.80 9.50
C ALA A 131 -11.45 5.98 10.58
N ILE A 132 -12.47 6.54 11.22
CA ILE A 132 -13.15 5.97 12.38
C ILE A 132 -14.64 5.93 12.07
N SER A 133 -15.31 4.82 12.44
CA SER A 133 -16.77 4.67 12.29
C SER A 133 -17.56 5.24 13.47
N MET A 134 -16.87 5.62 14.55
CA MET A 134 -17.40 6.19 15.78
C MET A 134 -17.25 7.71 15.75
N ASP A 135 -18.11 8.44 16.47
CA ASP A 135 -17.88 9.88 16.64
C ASP A 135 -16.58 10.14 17.42
N ILE A 136 -15.93 11.27 17.15
CA ILE A 136 -14.64 11.61 17.74
C ILE A 136 -14.75 11.82 19.24
N ASP A 137 -15.87 12.38 19.71
CA ASP A 137 -16.06 12.62 21.14
C ASP A 137 -16.21 11.29 21.91
N ASP A 138 -16.98 10.35 21.38
CA ASP A 138 -17.11 9.01 21.95
C ASP A 138 -15.78 8.25 21.91
N LEU A 139 -15.04 8.36 20.81
CA LEU A 139 -13.71 7.75 20.68
C LEU A 139 -12.73 8.33 21.70
N TYR A 140 -12.76 9.65 21.91
CA TYR A 140 -11.92 10.32 22.90
C TYR A 140 -12.22 9.80 24.32
N ILE A 141 -13.50 9.65 24.66
CA ILE A 141 -13.94 9.11 25.96
C ILE A 141 -13.46 7.66 26.13
N GLU A 142 -13.65 6.80 25.12
CA GLU A 142 -13.22 5.40 25.13
C GLU A 142 -11.70 5.29 25.36
N ILE A 143 -10.91 6.04 24.59
CA ILE A 143 -9.45 6.05 24.73
C ILE A 143 -9.03 6.53 26.12
N LYS A 144 -9.60 7.64 26.60
CA LYS A 144 -9.29 8.16 27.93
C LYS A 144 -9.63 7.16 29.04
N SER A 145 -10.76 6.47 28.93
CA SER A 145 -11.20 5.49 29.93
C SER A 145 -10.20 4.33 30.08
N ARG A 146 -9.53 3.96 28.98
CA ARG A 146 -8.54 2.87 28.95
C ARG A 146 -7.15 3.31 29.43
N MET A 147 -6.83 4.60 29.34
CA MET A 147 -5.57 5.12 29.88
C MET A 147 -5.57 5.25 31.41
N THR A 148 -6.76 5.34 32.02
CA THR A 148 -6.92 5.50 33.48
C THR A 148 -7.08 4.20 34.26
N ASN A 149 -7.23 3.06 33.57
CA ASN A 149 -7.31 1.72 34.16
C ASN A 149 -5.96 1.00 34.04
#